data_AF-A0A0G3HGA2-F1
#
_entry.id   AF-A0A0G3HGA2-F1
#
_cell.length_a   1.000
_cell.length_b   1.000
_cell.length_c   1.000
_cell.angle_alpha   90.00
_cell.angle_beta   90.00
_cell.angle_gamma   90.00
#
_symmetry.space_group_name_H-M   'P 1'
#
loop_
_entity.id
_entity.type
_entity.pdbx_description
1 polymer ?
#
loop_
_entity_poly.entity_id
_entity_poly.type
_entity_poly.pdbx_seq_one_letter_code
_entity_poly.pdbx_strand_id
1 'polypeptide(L)'
;MYFDELEASAETKAAALRVVSAVTGVKIPTMRNWIRAVETANRNDHAATEAEKDAELTRLRKENARLKEANEILKLASAFFAQAELDRTLK
;
A
#
# COMPACT_ATOMS: atom_id res chain seq x y z
N MET A 1 -4.58 -1.56 -20.11
CA MET A 1 -4.51 -1.25 -21.56
C MET A 1 -3.88 0.11 -21.87
N TYR A 2 -4.40 1.25 -21.39
CA TYR A 2 -3.69 2.55 -21.55
C TYR A 2 -2.50 2.71 -20.60
N PHE A 3 -2.69 2.42 -19.32
CA PHE A 3 -1.60 2.49 -18.34
C PHE A 3 -0.51 1.45 -18.66
N ASP A 4 -0.90 0.25 -19.05
CA ASP A 4 0.02 -0.82 -19.47
C ASP A 4 0.83 -0.40 -20.71
N GLU A 5 0.22 0.24 -21.71
CA GLU A 5 0.93 0.75 -22.89
C GLU A 5 1.89 1.91 -22.54
N LEU A 6 1.49 2.77 -21.60
CA LEU A 6 2.32 3.86 -21.10
C LEU A 6 3.53 3.35 -20.30
N GLU A 7 3.40 2.23 -19.59
CA GLU A 7 4.47 1.62 -18.81
C GLU A 7 5.40 0.75 -19.67
N ALA A 8 4.86 0.07 -20.69
CA ALA A 8 5.61 -0.91 -21.46
C ALA A 8 6.39 -0.32 -22.64
N SER A 9 5.84 0.69 -23.35
CA SER A 9 6.29 1.01 -24.71
C SER A 9 6.23 2.50 -25.05
N ALA A 10 5.20 3.21 -24.59
CA ALA A 10 4.98 4.58 -25.05
C ALA A 10 5.83 5.61 -24.28
N GLU A 11 6.68 6.34 -25.01
CA GLU A 11 7.51 7.43 -24.48
C GLU A 11 6.68 8.60 -23.90
N THR A 12 5.42 8.74 -24.32
CA THR A 12 4.53 9.81 -23.85
C THR A 12 3.08 9.36 -23.71
N LYS A 13 2.30 10.02 -22.84
CA LYS A 13 0.84 9.84 -22.73
C LYS A 13 0.13 9.98 -24.08
N ALA A 14 0.60 10.91 -24.94
CA ALA A 14 0.04 11.12 -26.26
C ALA A 14 0.32 9.94 -27.20
N ALA A 15 1.51 9.34 -27.13
CA ALA A 15 1.83 8.13 -27.89
C ALA A 15 0.96 6.94 -27.45
N ALA A 16 0.85 6.68 -26.14
CA ALA A 16 0.00 5.63 -25.60
C ALA A 16 -1.47 5.79 -26.02
N LEU A 17 -1.99 7.02 -25.95
CA LEU A 17 -3.34 7.35 -26.40
C LEU A 17 -3.57 7.04 -27.88
N ARG A 18 -2.59 7.26 -28.76
CA ARG A 18 -2.73 6.96 -30.20
C ARG A 18 -2.78 5.46 -30.44
N VAL A 19 -1.90 4.69 -29.80
CA VAL A 19 -1.87 3.22 -29.90
C VAL A 19 -3.20 2.63 -29.43
N VAL A 20 -3.64 3.01 -28.23
CA VAL A 20 -4.90 2.51 -27.66
C VAL A 20 -6.10 2.97 -28.49
N SER A 21 -6.09 4.19 -29.03
CA SER A 21 -7.13 4.66 -29.94
C SER A 21 -7.23 3.82 -31.20
N ALA A 22 -6.09 3.44 -31.78
CA ALA A 22 -6.05 2.60 -32.98
C ALA A 22 -6.60 1.20 -32.72
N VAL A 23 -6.32 0.62 -31.54
CA VAL A 23 -6.80 -0.72 -31.18
C VAL A 23 -8.28 -0.73 -30.79
N THR A 24 -8.74 0.29 -30.06
CA THR A 24 -10.09 0.32 -29.47
C THR A 24 -11.13 1.07 -30.31
N GLY A 25 -10.69 1.88 -31.27
CA GLY A 25 -11.56 2.78 -32.04
C GLY A 25 -12.11 3.97 -31.25
N VAL A 26 -11.74 4.12 -29.96
CA VAL A 26 -12.22 5.24 -29.13
C VAL A 26 -11.45 6.50 -29.49
N LYS A 27 -12.17 7.63 -29.62
CA LYS A 27 -11.54 8.92 -29.92
C LYS A 27 -10.64 9.39 -28.78
N ILE A 28 -9.45 9.90 -29.13
CA ILE A 28 -8.44 10.41 -28.17
C ILE A 28 -9.01 11.44 -27.17
N PRO A 29 -9.83 12.43 -27.55
CA PRO A 29 -10.40 13.38 -26.59
C PRO A 29 -11.26 12.71 -25.52
N THR A 30 -12.03 11.68 -25.89
CA THR A 30 -12.87 10.92 -24.97
C THR A 30 -12.02 10.16 -23.95
N MET A 31 -11.00 9.43 -24.41
CA MET A 31 -10.07 8.73 -23.51
C MET A 31 -9.33 9.71 -22.60
N ARG A 32 -8.91 10.87 -23.11
CA ARG A 32 -8.24 11.89 -22.29
C ARG A 32 -9.12 12.37 -21.14
N ASN A 33 -10.42 12.55 -21.38
CA ASN A 33 -11.36 12.95 -20.33
C ASN A 33 -11.50 11.84 -19.27
N TRP A 34 -11.62 10.58 -19.70
CA TRP A 34 -11.69 9.44 -18.77
C TRP A 34 -10.41 9.28 -17.95
N ILE A 35 -9.24 9.36 -18.58
CA ILE A 35 -7.95 9.27 -17.90
C ILE A 35 -7.81 10.39 -16.88
N ARG A 36 -8.18 11.63 -17.21
CA ARG A 36 -8.14 12.76 -16.26
C ARG A 36 -9.06 12.54 -15.07
N ALA A 37 -10.24 11.97 -15.29
CA ALA A 37 -11.17 11.65 -14.21
C ALA A 37 -10.56 10.59 -13.27
N VAL A 38 -9.97 9.53 -13.82
CA VAL A 38 -9.29 8.48 -13.05
C VAL A 38 -8.05 9.02 -12.32
N GLU A 39 -7.20 9.80 -12.98
CA GLU A 39 -6.03 10.42 -12.35
C GLU A 39 -6.42 11.35 -11.19
N THR A 40 -7.58 12.02 -11.29
CA THR A 40 -8.11 12.89 -10.24
C THR A 40 -8.74 12.10 -9.11
N ALA A 41 -9.50 11.04 -9.43
CA ALA A 41 -10.05 10.13 -8.43
C ALA A 41 -8.93 9.47 -7.61
N ASN A 42 -7.90 8.94 -8.27
CA ASN A 42 -6.74 8.34 -7.58
C ASN A 42 -5.99 9.35 -6.69
N ARG A 43 -5.89 10.61 -7.11
CA ARG A 43 -5.32 11.67 -6.26
C ARG A 43 -6.18 11.93 -5.03
N ASN A 44 -7.49 11.94 -5.17
CA ASN A 44 -8.41 12.22 -4.07
C ASN A 44 -8.51 11.04 -3.09
N ASP A 45 -8.44 9.80 -3.56
CA ASP A 45 -8.41 8.60 -2.69
C ASP A 45 -7.12 8.52 -1.84
N HIS A 46 -6.05 9.19 -2.26
CA HIS A 46 -4.76 9.24 -1.54
C HIS A 46 -4.50 10.58 -0.87
N ALA A 47 -5.41 11.55 -1.00
CA ALA A 47 -5.26 12.87 -0.41
C ALA A 47 -5.78 12.91 1.03
N ALA A 48 -5.24 12.04 1.89
CA ALA A 48 -5.13 12.44 3.29
C ALA A 48 -4.22 13.66 3.34
N THR A 49 -4.65 14.71 4.03
CA THR A 49 -3.80 15.88 4.28
C THR A 49 -2.51 15.45 4.98
N GLU A 50 -1.41 16.19 4.80
CA GLU A 50 -0.15 15.88 5.49
C GLU A 50 -0.35 15.78 7.02
N ALA A 51 -1.25 16.60 7.59
CA ALA A 51 -1.63 16.53 9.00
C ALA A 51 -2.32 15.22 9.39
N GLU A 52 -3.21 14.68 8.54
CA GLU A 52 -3.85 13.38 8.78
C GLU A 52 -2.84 12.23 8.68
N LYS A 53 -1.91 12.31 7.73
CA LYS A 53 -0.82 11.33 7.61
C LYS A 53 0.09 11.33 8.84
N ASP A 54 0.47 12.51 9.34
CA ASP A 54 1.31 12.65 10.54
C ASP A 54 0.62 12.16 11.82
N ALA A 55 -0.69 12.44 11.94
CA ALA A 55 -1.50 11.94 13.03
C ALA A 55 -1.57 10.41 13.02
N GLU A 56 -1.81 9.81 11.86
CA GLU A 56 -1.86 8.37 11.68
C GLU A 56 -0.49 7.72 11.94
N LEU A 57 0.59 8.31 11.44
CA LEU A 57 1.95 7.84 11.69
C LEU A 57 2.29 7.82 13.18
N THR A 58 1.87 8.86 13.91
CA THR A 58 2.05 8.93 15.37
C THR A 58 1.24 7.87 16.09
N ARG A 59 -0.02 7.65 15.67
CA ARG A 59 -0.88 6.58 16.20
C ARG A 59 -0.25 5.20 16.00
N LEU A 60 0.18 4.91 14.78
CA LEU A 60 0.82 3.64 14.40
C LEU A 60 2.13 3.41 15.16
N ARG A 61 2.97 4.43 15.36
CA ARG A 61 4.20 4.32 16.16
C ARG A 61 3.90 3.93 17.61
N LYS A 62 2.88 4.55 18.21
CA LYS A 62 2.45 4.22 19.57
C LYS A 62 1.92 2.80 19.68
N GLU A 63 1.13 2.37 18.71
CA GLU A 63 0.61 1.01 18.64
C GLU A 63 1.74 -0.01 18.46
N ASN A 64 2.68 0.25 17.56
CA ASN A 64 3.83 -0.62 17.33
C ASN A 64 4.71 -0.77 18.58
N ALA A 65 4.92 0.32 19.34
CA ALA A 65 5.66 0.28 20.60
C ALA A 65 4.97 -0.62 21.63
N ARG A 66 3.65 -0.48 21.80
CA ARG A 66 2.85 -1.34 22.70
C ARG A 66 2.89 -2.80 22.28
N LEU A 67 2.77 -3.07 20.99
CA LEU A 67 2.82 -4.43 20.45
C LEU A 67 4.18 -5.08 20.71
N LYS A 68 5.28 -4.33 20.59
CA LYS A 68 6.63 -4.81 20.91
C LYS A 68 6.76 -5.15 22.39
N GLU A 69 6.31 -4.28 23.28
CA GLU A 69 6.33 -4.52 24.72
C GLU A 69 5.53 -5.78 25.09
N ALA A 70 4.31 -5.93 24.56
CA ALA A 70 3.51 -7.13 24.76
C ALA A 70 4.20 -8.40 24.23
N ASN A 71 4.85 -8.30 23.06
CA ASN A 71 5.59 -9.41 22.47
C ASN A 71 6.76 -9.86 23.36
N GLU A 72 7.51 -8.91 23.96
CA GLU A 72 8.59 -9.24 24.88
C GLU A 72 8.07 -9.91 26.16
N ILE A 73 6.95 -9.45 26.72
CA ILE A 73 6.30 -10.12 27.86
C ILE A 73 5.94 -11.56 27.51
N LEU A 74 5.35 -11.79 26.33
CA LEU A 74 4.96 -13.12 25.88
C LEU A 74 6.17 -14.03 25.65
N LYS A 75 7.26 -13.52 25.10
CA LYS A 75 8.52 -14.27 24.94
C LYS A 75 9.09 -14.67 26.30
N LEU A 76 9.15 -13.74 27.26
CA LEU A 76 9.64 -14.01 28.60
C LEU A 76 8.78 -15.05 29.32
N ALA A 77 7.45 -14.93 29.22
CA ALA A 77 6.52 -15.90 29.77
C ALA A 77 6.74 -17.28 29.13
N SER A 78 6.85 -17.35 27.80
CA SER A 78 7.09 -18.60 27.07
C SER A 78 8.40 -19.27 27.49
N ALA A 79 9.47 -18.49 27.65
CA ALA A 79 10.76 -18.99 28.12
C ALA A 79 10.67 -19.53 29.56
N PHE A 80 9.98 -18.81 30.45
CA PHE A 80 9.76 -19.26 31.83
C PHE A 80 8.99 -20.58 31.89
N PHE A 81 7.90 -20.70 31.12
CA PHE A 81 7.12 -21.93 31.07
C PHE A 81 7.89 -23.10 30.47
N ALA A 82 8.68 -22.86 29.42
CA ALA A 82 9.54 -23.88 28.83
C ALA A 82 10.57 -24.42 29.85
N GLN A 83 11.20 -23.55 30.64
CA GLN A 83 12.13 -23.99 31.69
C GLN A 83 11.42 -24.81 32.77
N ALA A 84 10.25 -24.37 33.23
CA ALA A 84 9.48 -25.09 34.24
C ALA A 84 9.02 -26.48 33.76
N GLU A 85 8.67 -26.63 32.47
CA GLU A 85 8.37 -27.94 31.90
C GLU A 85 9.61 -28.85 31.85
N LEU A 86 10.77 -28.33 31.45
CA LEU A 86 12.02 -29.09 31.46
C LEU A 86 12.36 -29.60 32.86
N ASP A 87 12.29 -28.73 33.88
CA ASP A 87 12.57 -29.08 35.27
C ASP A 87 11.61 -30.16 35.81
N ARG A 88 10.36 -30.21 35.33
CA ARG A 88 9.40 -31.27 35.68
C ARG A 88 9.74 -32.60 35.02
N THR A 89 10.24 -32.59 33.80
CA THR A 89 10.58 -33.82 33.05
C THR A 89 11.92 -34.45 33.42
N LEU A 90 12.84 -33.67 34.01
CA LEU A 90 14.16 -34.13 34.45
C LEU A 90 14.19 -34.71 35.87
N LYS A 91 13.08 -34.60 36.62
CA LYS A 91 12.87 -35.20 37.95
C LYS A 91 12.14 -36.52 37.85
#